data_AF-A0AA44JBP7-F1
#
_entry.id   AF-A0AA44JBP7-F1
#
_cell.length_a   1.000
_cell.length_b   1.000
_cell.length_c   1.000
_cell.angle_alpha   90.00
_cell.angle_beta   90.00
_cell.angle_gamma   90.00
#
_symmetry.space_group_name_H-M   'P 1'
#
loop_
_entity.id
_entity.type
_entity.pdbx_description
1 polymer ?
#
loop_
_entity_poly.entity_id
_entity_poly.type
_entity_poly.pdbx_seq_one_letter_code
_entity_poly.pdbx_strand_id
1 'polypeptide(L)'
;MKLNRRHIALATLISTSLFTQTFAADDARLKAITDAAIKPVMEKNGIPGLAVGISVDGENHVFTYGVMSKTTGQPVTPRTLFELGSISKTFTVTLSTYAETQGKLSLSGKVEDYLPSMKGKPFGDVTLMHLGTHTAGGFPLQVPDNVKTEPQLLAYLKAWKPAYKAGTHRTYANPSIGMLGYVTAKAMGQSYDSAMQDVLFPALGLKNTFTVVPKAKMADYAQGYKRTGEPARMTPAILSSEAYGVRSTATDMIRFVNANMGLEKLDGKLQQAIANTHTGYFSVGAMTQDMIWEQYAHPAALKTLIETNSGALLKTVPVSEISPPMKPRGDVFINKTGSTNGFGAYVAFIPEQKLGIVILANKNYPNEDRVAVAYEILNGLKSSE
;
A
#
# COMPACT_ATOMS: atom_id res chain seq x y z
N MET A 1 -41.71 74.91 6.10
CA MET A 1 -40.85 74.52 7.25
C MET A 1 -40.65 73.01 7.18
N LYS A 2 -39.37 72.56 7.04
CA LYS A 2 -38.75 71.29 7.47
C LYS A 2 -39.70 70.19 8.04
N LEU A 3 -39.63 68.88 7.75
CA LEU A 3 -38.48 67.99 7.51
C LEU A 3 -38.95 66.60 7.01
N ASN A 4 -38.08 65.89 6.27
CA ASN A 4 -38.13 64.47 5.89
C ASN A 4 -38.30 63.48 7.06
N ARG A 5 -38.84 62.28 6.77
CA ARG A 5 -38.22 61.00 7.19
C ARG A 5 -38.74 59.80 6.38
N ARG A 6 -37.83 59.23 5.58
CA ARG A 6 -37.91 57.90 4.96
C ARG A 6 -37.63 56.84 6.03
N HIS A 7 -38.39 55.76 6.06
CA HIS A 7 -38.03 54.55 6.81
C HIS A 7 -37.49 53.50 5.85
N ILE A 8 -36.18 53.27 5.95
CA ILE A 8 -35.46 52.16 5.35
C ILE A 8 -35.52 51.01 6.37
N ALA A 9 -36.18 49.90 6.02
CA ALA A 9 -36.09 48.67 6.78
C ALA A 9 -34.78 47.96 6.40
N LEU A 10 -33.88 47.86 7.36
CA LEU A 10 -32.59 47.19 7.26
C LEU A 10 -32.82 45.68 7.43
N ALA A 11 -32.61 44.89 6.37
CA ALA A 11 -32.56 43.44 6.47
C ALA A 11 -31.16 43.03 6.93
N THR A 12 -31.05 42.54 8.17
CA THR A 12 -29.81 41.99 8.72
C THR A 12 -29.62 40.57 8.16
N LEU A 13 -28.74 40.40 7.18
CA LEU A 13 -28.16 39.09 6.86
C LEU A 13 -27.22 38.69 8.01
N ILE A 14 -27.62 37.70 8.82
CA ILE A 14 -26.69 37.00 9.70
C ILE A 14 -26.01 35.92 8.86
N SER A 15 -24.77 36.20 8.49
CA SER A 15 -23.91 35.36 7.66
C SER A 15 -23.46 34.09 8.40
N THR A 16 -23.59 32.97 7.70
CA THR A 16 -23.01 31.65 7.96
C THR A 16 -21.48 31.72 8.09
N SER A 17 -20.95 31.63 9.32
CA SER A 17 -19.49 31.58 9.58
C SER A 17 -19.06 30.45 10.53
N LEU A 18 -19.96 29.53 10.90
CA LEU A 18 -19.68 28.50 11.92
C LEU A 18 -19.00 27.23 11.38
N PHE A 19 -19.08 26.97 10.07
CA PHE A 19 -18.52 25.72 9.49
C PHE A 19 -17.01 25.78 9.20
N THR A 20 -16.40 26.96 9.03
CA THR A 20 -14.97 27.06 8.69
C THR A 20 -14.04 26.97 9.91
N GLN A 21 -14.55 27.24 11.11
CA GLN A 21 -13.74 27.24 12.34
C GLN A 21 -13.47 25.83 12.88
N THR A 22 -14.38 24.87 12.69
CA THR A 22 -14.23 23.49 13.17
C THR A 22 -13.16 22.74 12.38
N PHE A 23 -13.24 22.73 11.05
CA PHE A 23 -12.25 22.06 10.18
C PHE A 23 -10.83 22.59 10.37
N ALA A 24 -10.65 23.90 10.52
CA ALA A 24 -9.33 24.49 10.71
C ALA A 24 -8.70 24.13 12.08
N ALA A 25 -9.54 23.96 13.11
CA ALA A 25 -9.10 23.52 14.43
C ALA A 25 -8.67 22.04 14.42
N ASP A 26 -9.39 21.20 13.67
CA ASP A 26 -9.05 19.78 13.49
C ASP A 26 -7.74 19.60 12.70
N ASP A 27 -7.54 20.35 11.61
CA ASP A 27 -6.29 20.34 10.84
C ASP A 27 -5.06 20.72 11.68
N ALA A 28 -5.18 21.79 12.47
CA ALA A 28 -4.09 22.27 13.33
C ALA A 28 -3.72 21.23 14.39
N ARG A 29 -4.71 20.55 14.96
CA ARG A 29 -4.54 19.47 15.93
C ARG A 29 -3.87 18.25 15.30
N LEU A 30 -4.40 17.76 14.16
CA LEU A 30 -3.83 16.65 13.41
C LEU A 30 -2.37 16.93 13.05
N LYS A 31 -2.08 18.15 12.61
CA LYS A 31 -0.73 18.60 12.33
C LYS A 31 0.16 18.58 13.56
N ALA A 32 -0.32 19.03 14.73
CA ALA A 32 0.47 19.05 15.96
C ALA A 32 0.86 17.62 16.41
N ILE A 33 -0.09 16.69 16.40
CA ILE A 33 0.15 15.26 16.70
C ILE A 33 1.16 14.68 15.72
N THR A 34 0.96 14.92 14.42
CA THR A 34 1.84 14.42 13.36
C THR A 34 3.26 15.01 13.47
N ASP A 35 3.37 16.31 13.71
CA ASP A 35 4.66 17.00 13.88
C ASP A 35 5.45 16.44 15.07
N ALA A 36 4.77 16.18 16.20
CA ALA A 36 5.39 15.64 17.40
C ALA A 36 6.00 14.25 17.18
N ALA A 37 5.30 13.39 16.43
CA ALA A 37 5.75 12.04 16.13
C ALA A 37 6.80 11.99 15.00
N ILE A 38 6.62 12.76 13.93
CA ILE A 38 7.45 12.66 12.70
C ILE A 38 8.80 13.35 12.83
N LYS A 39 8.88 14.54 13.46
CA LYS A 39 10.13 15.31 13.52
C LYS A 39 11.28 14.53 14.20
N PRO A 40 11.08 13.88 15.36
CA PRO A 40 12.13 13.08 15.99
C PRO A 40 12.60 11.92 15.12
N VAL A 41 11.69 11.25 14.41
CA VAL A 41 12.03 10.12 13.53
C VAL A 41 12.81 10.59 12.30
N MET A 42 12.47 11.76 11.74
CA MET A 42 13.23 12.37 10.64
C MET A 42 14.65 12.73 11.08
N GLU A 43 14.82 13.32 12.26
CA GLU A 43 16.13 13.66 12.83
C GLU A 43 16.96 12.41 13.10
N LYS A 44 16.42 11.46 13.87
CA LYS A 44 17.06 10.17 14.22
C LYS A 44 17.61 9.45 12.98
N ASN A 45 16.82 9.42 11.91
CA ASN A 45 17.15 8.65 10.71
C ASN A 45 17.78 9.49 9.60
N GLY A 46 17.95 10.81 9.78
CA GLY A 46 18.42 11.72 8.73
C GLY A 46 17.59 11.63 7.45
N ILE A 47 16.26 11.64 7.59
CA ILE A 47 15.29 11.56 6.48
C ILE A 47 15.23 12.91 5.76
N PRO A 48 15.54 12.99 4.45
CA PRO A 48 15.57 14.26 3.73
C PRO A 48 14.18 14.87 3.53
N GLY A 49 13.20 14.05 3.16
CA GLY A 49 11.83 14.49 2.92
C GLY A 49 10.83 13.35 3.07
N LEU A 50 9.63 13.72 3.53
CA LEU A 50 8.57 12.78 3.90
C LEU A 50 7.20 13.42 3.66
N ALA A 51 6.22 12.61 3.27
CA ALA A 51 4.80 12.98 3.23
C ALA A 51 3.97 12.02 4.09
N VAL A 52 3.06 12.55 4.90
CA VAL A 52 2.09 11.80 5.70
C VAL A 52 0.69 12.10 5.15
N GLY A 53 -0.05 11.06 4.79
CA GLY A 53 -1.50 11.14 4.57
C GLY A 53 -2.23 10.56 5.77
N ILE A 54 -3.29 11.22 6.25
CA ILE A 54 -4.14 10.76 7.35
C ILE A 54 -5.58 10.81 6.87
N SER A 55 -6.35 9.78 7.22
CA SER A 55 -7.80 9.75 7.03
C SER A 55 -8.47 9.63 8.39
N VAL A 56 -9.42 10.52 8.66
CA VAL A 56 -10.30 10.49 9.85
C VAL A 56 -11.72 10.60 9.33
N ASP A 57 -12.55 9.58 9.59
CA ASP A 57 -13.95 9.53 9.12
C ASP A 57 -14.13 9.72 7.60
N GLY A 58 -13.11 9.39 6.81
CA GLY A 58 -13.09 9.55 5.36
C GLY A 58 -12.56 10.90 4.88
N GLU A 59 -12.25 11.83 5.79
CA GLU A 59 -11.63 13.12 5.49
C GLU A 59 -10.11 12.98 5.43
N ASN A 60 -9.52 13.43 4.32
CA ASN A 60 -8.11 13.23 4.00
C ASN A 60 -7.28 14.48 4.28
N HIS A 61 -6.18 14.30 5.03
CA HIS A 61 -5.22 15.34 5.38
C HIS A 61 -3.82 14.93 4.91
N VAL A 62 -3.05 15.86 4.33
CA VAL A 62 -1.68 15.58 3.86
C VAL A 62 -0.71 16.59 4.44
N PHE A 63 0.28 16.09 5.19
CA PHE A 63 1.36 16.88 5.78
C PHE A 63 2.69 16.52 5.11
N THR A 64 3.46 17.53 4.73
CA THR A 64 4.73 17.36 3.99
C THR A 64 5.90 17.97 4.73
N TYR A 65 7.04 17.31 4.69
CA TYR A 65 8.23 17.64 5.45
C TYR A 65 9.48 17.58 4.58
N GLY A 66 10.40 18.52 4.79
CA GLY A 66 11.73 18.50 4.18
C GLY A 66 11.73 18.66 2.66
N VAL A 67 12.70 18.01 2.00
CA VAL A 67 12.99 18.18 0.57
C VAL A 67 12.86 16.87 -0.21
N MET A 68 12.29 16.96 -1.42
CA MET A 68 12.21 15.82 -2.34
C MET A 68 13.56 15.49 -2.99
N SER A 69 14.52 16.43 -2.96
CA SER A 69 15.90 16.24 -3.39
C SER A 69 16.84 17.19 -2.62
N LYS A 70 17.88 16.64 -2.00
CA LYS A 70 18.95 17.41 -1.35
C LYS A 70 19.74 18.27 -2.34
N THR A 71 19.84 17.84 -3.60
CA THR A 71 20.62 18.54 -4.62
C THR A 71 19.89 19.78 -5.14
N THR A 72 18.57 19.67 -5.37
CA THR A 72 17.79 20.80 -5.90
C THR A 72 17.17 21.66 -4.81
N GLY A 73 17.12 21.17 -3.57
CA GLY A 73 16.47 21.86 -2.44
C GLY A 73 14.95 21.95 -2.57
N GLN A 74 14.34 21.32 -3.57
CA GLN A 74 12.90 21.40 -3.80
C GLN A 74 12.13 20.77 -2.63
N PRO A 75 11.09 21.43 -2.11
CA PRO A 75 10.32 20.92 -0.99
C PRO A 75 9.53 19.66 -1.39
N VAL A 76 9.27 18.79 -0.43
CA VAL A 76 8.20 17.79 -0.60
C VAL A 76 6.87 18.53 -0.69
N THR A 77 6.01 18.10 -1.62
CA THR A 77 4.66 18.64 -1.80
C THR A 77 3.65 17.49 -1.91
N PRO A 78 2.33 17.74 -1.83
CA PRO A 78 1.31 16.72 -2.06
C PRO A 78 1.36 16.05 -3.45
N ARG A 79 2.12 16.63 -4.41
CA ARG A 79 2.34 16.06 -5.74
C ARG A 79 3.59 15.18 -5.83
N THR A 80 4.46 15.20 -4.83
CA THR A 80 5.73 14.47 -4.86
C THR A 80 5.47 12.96 -4.95
N LEU A 81 6.05 12.33 -5.97
CA LEU A 81 6.00 10.89 -6.18
C LEU A 81 7.13 10.20 -5.41
N PHE A 82 6.76 9.21 -4.60
CA PHE A 82 7.68 8.34 -3.87
C PHE A 82 7.57 6.90 -4.41
N GLU A 83 8.67 6.15 -4.34
CA GLU A 83 8.61 4.71 -4.60
C GLU A 83 7.94 4.00 -3.43
N LEU A 84 6.88 3.24 -3.71
CA LEU A 84 6.12 2.54 -2.68
C LEU A 84 6.79 1.25 -2.22
N GLY A 85 7.73 0.73 -3.01
CA GLY A 85 8.32 -0.58 -2.77
C GLY A 85 7.23 -1.64 -2.64
N SER A 86 7.37 -2.51 -1.64
CA SER A 86 6.45 -3.64 -1.44
C SER A 86 4.98 -3.31 -1.16
N ILE A 87 4.60 -2.04 -0.92
CA ILE A 87 3.18 -1.66 -0.91
C ILE A 87 2.55 -1.88 -2.29
N SER A 88 3.35 -1.85 -3.38
CA SER A 88 2.91 -2.18 -4.75
C SER A 88 2.14 -3.50 -4.84
N LYS A 89 2.50 -4.49 -4.02
CA LYS A 89 1.87 -5.81 -3.98
C LYS A 89 0.37 -5.75 -3.64
N THR A 90 -0.05 -4.73 -2.87
CA THR A 90 -1.46 -4.53 -2.50
C THR A 90 -2.30 -4.19 -3.73
N PHE A 91 -1.73 -3.46 -4.69
CA PHE A 91 -2.38 -3.22 -5.98
C PHE A 91 -2.40 -4.50 -6.84
N THR A 92 -1.34 -5.31 -6.81
CA THR A 92 -1.29 -6.59 -7.54
C THR A 92 -2.40 -7.55 -7.12
N VAL A 93 -2.65 -7.69 -5.81
CA VAL A 93 -3.75 -8.52 -5.30
C VAL A 93 -5.12 -7.88 -5.56
N THR A 94 -5.21 -6.55 -5.55
CA THR A 94 -6.44 -5.84 -5.93
C THR A 94 -6.77 -6.07 -7.42
N LEU A 95 -5.77 -6.02 -8.31
CA LEU A 95 -5.96 -6.34 -9.72
C LEU A 95 -6.42 -7.80 -9.90
N SER A 96 -5.80 -8.72 -9.15
CA SER A 96 -6.07 -10.16 -9.26
C SER A 96 -7.46 -10.53 -8.75
N THR A 97 -7.88 -9.99 -7.60
CA THR A 97 -9.25 -10.11 -7.11
C THR A 97 -10.25 -9.44 -8.06
N TYR A 98 -9.90 -8.29 -8.64
CA TYR A 98 -10.78 -7.64 -9.60
C TYR A 98 -10.97 -8.47 -10.87
N ALA A 99 -9.90 -9.05 -11.39
CA ALA A 99 -9.96 -10.00 -12.50
C ALA A 99 -10.84 -11.23 -12.16
N GLU A 100 -10.79 -11.74 -10.93
CA GLU A 100 -11.68 -12.81 -10.46
C GLU A 100 -13.15 -12.37 -10.44
N THR A 101 -13.48 -11.18 -9.90
CA THR A 101 -14.87 -10.66 -9.91
C THR A 101 -15.42 -10.42 -11.32
N GLN A 102 -14.54 -10.33 -12.31
CA GLN A 102 -14.87 -10.22 -13.73
C GLN A 102 -14.91 -11.58 -14.45
N GLY A 103 -14.66 -12.69 -13.75
CA GLY A 103 -14.63 -14.03 -14.31
C GLY A 103 -13.42 -14.31 -15.22
N LYS A 104 -12.34 -13.53 -15.10
CA LYS A 104 -11.13 -13.68 -15.93
C LYS A 104 -10.18 -14.74 -15.38
N LEU A 105 -10.15 -14.92 -14.06
CA LEU A 105 -9.37 -15.94 -13.39
C LEU A 105 -10.11 -16.47 -12.16
N SER A 106 -9.57 -17.52 -11.55
CA SER A 106 -9.96 -18.04 -10.24
C SER A 106 -8.73 -18.05 -9.34
N LEU A 107 -8.83 -17.45 -8.15
CA LEU A 107 -7.73 -17.44 -7.19
C LEU A 107 -7.46 -18.83 -6.60
N SER A 108 -8.47 -19.70 -6.58
CA SER A 108 -8.30 -21.12 -6.24
C SER A 108 -7.81 -21.97 -7.41
N GLY A 109 -7.81 -21.41 -8.63
CA GLY A 109 -7.27 -22.04 -9.83
C GLY A 109 -5.76 -22.15 -9.79
N LYS A 110 -5.23 -23.05 -10.63
CA LYS A 110 -3.81 -23.35 -10.70
C LYS A 110 -3.11 -22.43 -11.70
N VAL A 111 -1.79 -22.26 -11.53
CA VAL A 111 -0.95 -21.53 -12.48
C VAL A 111 -1.02 -22.13 -13.89
N GLU A 112 -1.05 -23.46 -14.01
CA GLU A 112 -1.07 -24.14 -15.32
C GLU A 112 -2.33 -23.84 -16.15
N ASP A 113 -3.43 -23.44 -15.51
CA ASP A 113 -4.68 -23.05 -16.18
C ASP A 113 -4.51 -21.79 -17.03
N TYR A 114 -3.55 -20.93 -16.65
CA TYR A 114 -3.25 -19.66 -17.32
C TYR A 114 -1.90 -19.67 -18.03
N LEU A 115 -1.01 -20.59 -17.65
CA LEU A 115 0.30 -20.79 -18.25
C LEU A 115 0.46 -22.26 -18.70
N PRO A 116 -0.03 -22.64 -19.90
CA PRO A 116 0.06 -24.01 -20.39
C PRO A 116 1.49 -24.56 -20.45
N SER A 117 2.50 -23.68 -20.56
CA SER A 117 3.91 -24.05 -20.53
C SER A 117 4.40 -24.59 -19.17
N MET A 118 3.59 -24.46 -18.12
CA MET A 118 3.84 -24.97 -16.76
C MET A 118 3.11 -26.28 -16.48
N LYS A 119 2.34 -26.83 -17.43
CA LYS A 119 1.58 -28.06 -17.23
C LYS A 119 2.48 -29.22 -16.78
N GLY A 120 2.11 -29.88 -15.70
CA GLY A 120 2.88 -30.99 -15.10
C GLY A 120 4.22 -30.58 -14.48
N LYS A 121 4.44 -29.28 -14.21
CA LYS A 121 5.57 -28.78 -13.42
C LYS A 121 5.10 -28.43 -12.01
N PRO A 122 5.97 -28.55 -10.98
CA PRO A 122 5.60 -28.19 -9.61
C PRO A 122 5.04 -26.77 -9.46
N PHE A 123 5.59 -25.82 -10.22
CA PHE A 123 5.07 -24.46 -10.24
C PHE A 123 3.67 -24.35 -10.88
N GLY A 124 3.36 -25.19 -11.87
CA GLY A 124 2.05 -25.24 -12.51
C GLY A 124 0.93 -25.67 -11.56
N ASP A 125 1.23 -26.48 -10.55
CA ASP A 125 0.28 -26.96 -9.54
C ASP A 125 -0.02 -25.95 -8.42
N VAL A 126 0.73 -24.85 -8.34
CA VAL A 126 0.52 -23.80 -7.33
C VAL A 126 -0.77 -23.06 -7.63
N THR A 127 -1.60 -22.80 -6.62
CA THR A 127 -2.79 -21.96 -6.78
C THR A 127 -2.43 -20.48 -6.74
N LEU A 128 -3.22 -19.64 -7.42
CA LEU A 128 -2.98 -18.19 -7.44
C LEU A 128 -3.10 -17.55 -6.05
N MET A 129 -3.98 -18.06 -5.19
CA MET A 129 -4.08 -17.67 -3.78
C MET A 129 -2.74 -17.87 -3.05
N HIS A 130 -2.09 -19.03 -3.21
CA HIS A 130 -0.80 -19.29 -2.56
C HIS A 130 0.32 -18.36 -3.05
N LEU A 131 0.22 -17.84 -4.28
CA LEU A 131 1.14 -16.81 -4.76
C LEU A 131 0.94 -15.48 -4.02
N GLY A 132 -0.32 -15.11 -3.78
CA GLY A 132 -0.75 -13.88 -3.08
C GLY A 132 -0.57 -13.91 -1.55
N THR A 133 -0.53 -15.09 -0.94
CA THR A 133 -0.31 -15.27 0.52
C THR A 133 1.12 -15.63 0.89
N HIS A 134 2.03 -15.68 -0.09
CA HIS A 134 3.42 -16.12 0.09
C HIS A 134 3.58 -17.57 0.59
N THR A 135 2.62 -18.46 0.30
CA THR A 135 2.63 -19.86 0.77
C THR A 135 2.80 -20.88 -0.36
N ALA A 136 3.37 -20.48 -1.49
CA ALA A 136 3.54 -21.34 -2.67
C ALA A 136 4.55 -22.50 -2.51
N GLY A 137 5.46 -22.42 -1.53
CA GLY A 137 6.40 -23.51 -1.24
C GLY A 137 7.89 -23.14 -1.23
N GLY A 138 8.25 -21.92 -0.80
CA GLY A 138 9.65 -21.55 -0.55
C GLY A 138 10.39 -20.91 -1.73
N PHE A 139 9.82 -19.86 -2.32
CA PHE A 139 10.55 -19.01 -3.26
C PHE A 139 11.71 -18.26 -2.58
N PRO A 140 12.79 -17.92 -3.31
CA PRO A 140 13.73 -16.91 -2.81
C PRO A 140 13.04 -15.54 -2.69
N LEU A 141 13.61 -14.65 -1.86
CA LEU A 141 13.10 -13.29 -1.67
C LEU A 141 13.03 -12.50 -3.00
N GLN A 142 14.05 -12.67 -3.85
CA GLN A 142 14.19 -11.99 -5.14
C GLN A 142 14.27 -13.00 -6.27
N VAL A 143 13.90 -12.57 -7.48
CA VAL A 143 14.25 -13.29 -8.71
C VAL A 143 15.78 -13.38 -8.80
N PRO A 144 16.38 -14.53 -9.13
CA PRO A 144 17.83 -14.65 -9.26
C PRO A 144 18.42 -13.63 -10.24
N ASP A 145 19.59 -13.09 -9.93
CA ASP A 145 20.19 -11.99 -10.69
C ASP A 145 20.47 -12.32 -12.16
N ASN A 146 20.68 -13.59 -12.51
CA ASN A 146 20.89 -14.02 -13.89
C ASN A 146 19.60 -14.13 -14.71
N VAL A 147 18.42 -14.01 -14.09
CA VAL A 147 17.11 -14.06 -14.75
C VAL A 147 16.67 -12.62 -15.05
N LYS A 148 16.79 -12.21 -16.31
CA LYS A 148 16.51 -10.84 -16.77
C LYS A 148 15.37 -10.73 -17.77
N THR A 149 14.99 -11.82 -18.42
CA THR A 149 13.95 -11.85 -19.46
C THR A 149 12.82 -12.81 -19.11
N GLU A 150 11.66 -12.63 -19.74
CA GLU A 150 10.52 -13.54 -19.57
C GLU A 150 10.88 -15.01 -19.93
N PRO A 151 11.55 -15.31 -21.06
CA PRO A 151 11.97 -16.70 -21.33
C PRO A 151 12.87 -17.30 -20.23
N GLN A 152 13.79 -16.51 -19.67
CA GLN A 152 14.64 -16.95 -18.56
C GLN A 152 13.83 -17.19 -17.28
N LEU A 153 12.85 -16.34 -16.99
CA LEU A 153 11.95 -16.50 -15.85
C LEU A 153 11.12 -17.76 -15.98
N LEU A 154 10.52 -18.00 -17.15
CA LEU A 154 9.75 -19.22 -17.40
C LEU A 154 10.64 -20.48 -17.34
N ALA A 155 11.88 -20.41 -17.84
CA ALA A 155 12.83 -21.51 -17.71
C ALA A 155 13.20 -21.79 -16.24
N TYR A 156 13.44 -20.73 -15.45
CA TYR A 156 13.69 -20.83 -14.02
C TYR A 156 12.51 -21.49 -13.28
N LEU A 157 11.28 -21.05 -13.56
CA LEU A 157 10.06 -21.59 -12.93
C LEU A 157 9.75 -23.04 -13.32
N LYS A 158 10.07 -23.44 -14.57
CA LYS A 158 9.97 -24.85 -15.01
C LYS A 158 10.93 -25.76 -14.24
N ALA A 159 12.08 -25.24 -13.83
CA ALA A 159 13.11 -25.97 -13.07
C ALA A 159 12.92 -25.85 -11.54
N TRP A 160 12.11 -24.90 -11.08
CA TRP A 160 11.86 -24.67 -9.67
C TRP A 160 11.21 -25.90 -9.01
N LYS A 161 11.69 -26.21 -7.80
CA LYS A 161 11.14 -27.26 -6.94
C LYS A 161 10.76 -26.62 -5.61
N PRO A 162 9.55 -26.88 -5.08
CA PRO A 162 9.17 -26.37 -3.78
C PRO A 162 10.05 -26.98 -2.69
N ALA A 163 10.54 -26.14 -1.78
CA ALA A 163 11.19 -26.58 -0.55
C ALA A 163 10.18 -27.04 0.51
N TYR A 164 8.92 -26.58 0.39
CA TYR A 164 7.83 -26.87 1.31
C TYR A 164 6.55 -27.19 0.54
N LYS A 165 5.68 -28.02 1.11
CA LYS A 165 4.32 -28.20 0.59
C LYS A 165 3.60 -26.85 0.63
N ALA A 166 2.86 -26.53 -0.45
CA ALA A 166 2.05 -25.32 -0.49
C ALA A 166 1.08 -25.23 0.71
N GLY A 167 0.90 -24.03 1.25
CA GLY A 167 0.07 -23.77 2.43
C GLY A 167 0.72 -24.09 3.79
N THR A 168 1.91 -24.72 3.83
CA THR A 168 2.54 -25.10 5.12
C THR A 168 3.51 -24.07 5.68
N HIS A 169 4.11 -23.26 4.81
CA HIS A 169 5.10 -22.26 5.18
C HIS A 169 4.86 -20.97 4.41
N ARG A 170 5.07 -19.84 5.09
CA ARG A 170 5.10 -18.51 4.49
C ARG A 170 6.54 -18.15 4.20
N THR A 171 6.83 -17.84 2.95
CA THR A 171 8.11 -17.32 2.49
C THR A 171 7.88 -16.05 1.70
N TYR A 172 8.11 -14.90 2.34
CA TYR A 172 7.93 -13.60 1.70
C TYR A 172 8.83 -13.48 0.46
N ALA A 173 8.21 -13.37 -0.72
CA ALA A 173 8.92 -13.53 -1.99
C ALA A 173 8.34 -12.66 -3.10
N ASN A 174 9.19 -11.80 -3.67
CA ASN A 174 8.86 -11.03 -4.86
C ASN A 174 8.49 -11.90 -6.09
N PRO A 175 9.20 -13.00 -6.42
CA PRO A 175 8.78 -13.85 -7.55
C PRO A 175 7.41 -14.49 -7.36
N SER A 176 7.00 -14.79 -6.11
CA SER A 176 5.68 -15.39 -5.82
C SER A 176 4.55 -14.44 -6.24
N ILE A 177 4.47 -13.26 -5.62
CA ILE A 177 3.45 -12.27 -5.94
C ILE A 177 3.65 -11.64 -7.33
N GLY A 178 4.90 -11.56 -7.79
CA GLY A 178 5.22 -11.12 -9.15
C GLY A 178 4.55 -12.02 -10.19
N MET A 179 4.62 -13.34 -9.99
CA MET A 179 3.94 -14.28 -10.87
C MET A 179 2.42 -14.23 -10.76
N LEU A 180 1.84 -13.88 -9.60
CA LEU A 180 0.41 -13.59 -9.52
C LEU A 180 0.05 -12.44 -10.47
N GLY A 181 0.76 -11.31 -10.39
CA GLY A 181 0.52 -10.17 -11.28
C GLY A 181 0.68 -10.51 -12.76
N TYR A 182 1.73 -11.25 -13.10
CA TYR A 182 1.99 -11.70 -14.48
C TYR A 182 0.87 -12.62 -15.01
N VAL A 183 0.42 -13.60 -14.21
CA VAL A 183 -0.69 -14.49 -14.59
C VAL A 183 -2.00 -13.72 -14.74
N THR A 184 -2.29 -12.82 -13.79
CA THR A 184 -3.48 -11.96 -13.83
C THR A 184 -3.52 -11.12 -15.10
N ALA A 185 -2.42 -10.47 -15.47
CA ALA A 185 -2.33 -9.69 -16.70
C ALA A 185 -2.58 -10.54 -17.95
N LYS A 186 -2.02 -11.76 -18.01
CA LYS A 186 -2.30 -12.71 -19.09
C LYS A 186 -3.76 -13.13 -19.16
N ALA A 187 -4.39 -13.42 -18.02
CA ALA A 187 -5.81 -13.77 -17.96
C ALA A 187 -6.72 -12.60 -18.41
N MET A 188 -6.26 -11.36 -18.22
CA MET A 188 -6.93 -10.15 -18.72
C MET A 188 -6.61 -9.83 -20.18
N GLY A 189 -5.65 -10.51 -20.81
CA GLY A 189 -5.22 -10.27 -22.19
C GLY A 189 -4.42 -8.97 -22.37
N GLN A 190 -3.73 -8.50 -21.32
CA GLN A 190 -3.00 -7.22 -21.33
C GLN A 190 -1.58 -7.38 -20.75
N SER A 191 -0.74 -6.36 -20.92
CA SER A 191 0.48 -6.24 -20.13
C SER A 191 0.12 -5.85 -18.68
N TYR A 192 0.97 -6.21 -17.71
CA TYR A 192 0.72 -5.81 -16.32
C TYR A 192 0.68 -4.29 -16.15
N ASP A 193 1.61 -3.57 -16.78
CA ASP A 193 1.65 -2.10 -16.71
C ASP A 193 0.38 -1.47 -17.31
N SER A 194 -0.15 -2.00 -18.42
CA SER A 194 -1.43 -1.55 -18.99
C SER A 194 -2.61 -1.87 -18.08
N ALA A 195 -2.68 -3.08 -17.52
CA ALA A 195 -3.76 -3.46 -16.60
C ALA A 195 -3.78 -2.56 -15.35
N MET A 196 -2.61 -2.13 -14.88
CA MET A 196 -2.51 -1.18 -13.79
C MET A 196 -2.89 0.25 -14.21
N GLN A 197 -2.28 0.75 -15.29
CA GLN A 197 -2.37 2.15 -15.69
C GLN A 197 -3.70 2.52 -16.35
N ASP A 198 -4.29 1.60 -17.12
CA ASP A 198 -5.46 1.83 -17.95
C ASP A 198 -6.75 1.28 -17.31
N VAL A 199 -6.63 0.33 -16.36
CA VAL A 199 -7.79 -0.30 -15.70
C VAL A 199 -7.82 0.02 -14.21
N LEU A 200 -6.85 -0.48 -13.43
CA LEU A 200 -6.97 -0.43 -11.97
C LEU A 200 -6.85 0.99 -11.39
N PHE A 201 -5.80 1.74 -11.73
CA PHE A 201 -5.59 3.09 -11.17
C PHE A 201 -6.73 4.05 -11.54
N PRO A 202 -7.22 4.09 -12.79
CA PRO A 202 -8.39 4.90 -13.14
C PRO A 202 -9.66 4.47 -12.38
N ALA A 203 -9.91 3.17 -12.22
CA ALA A 203 -11.08 2.67 -11.50
C ALA A 203 -11.01 3.00 -9.99
N LEU A 204 -9.81 3.08 -9.43
CA LEU A 204 -9.53 3.57 -8.08
C LEU A 204 -9.39 5.10 -8.01
N GLY A 205 -9.64 5.85 -9.09
CA GLY A 205 -9.52 7.31 -9.11
C GLY A 205 -8.11 7.85 -8.79
N LEU A 206 -7.06 7.04 -8.96
CA LEU A 206 -5.67 7.37 -8.64
C LEU A 206 -5.00 8.04 -9.85
N LYS A 207 -4.82 9.35 -9.79
CA LYS A 207 -4.36 10.18 -10.92
C LYS A 207 -2.85 10.41 -10.96
N ASN A 208 -2.16 10.13 -9.86
CA ASN A 208 -0.73 10.32 -9.69
C ASN A 208 -0.09 9.05 -9.13
N THR A 209 -0.48 7.91 -9.68
CA THR A 209 0.03 6.57 -9.35
C THR A 209 0.45 5.88 -10.64
N PHE A 210 1.67 5.34 -10.67
CA PHE A 210 2.32 4.87 -11.90
C PHE A 210 3.19 3.64 -11.64
N THR A 211 3.18 2.66 -12.54
CA THR A 211 4.25 1.63 -12.60
C THR A 211 5.48 2.17 -13.33
N VAL A 212 5.27 3.01 -14.35
CA VAL A 212 6.29 3.77 -15.08
C VAL A 212 5.96 5.25 -15.01
N VAL A 213 6.82 6.04 -14.35
CA VAL A 213 6.59 7.49 -14.21
C VAL A 213 6.67 8.16 -15.59
N PRO A 214 5.61 8.83 -16.07
CA PRO A 214 5.63 9.46 -17.38
C PRO A 214 6.55 10.69 -17.38
N LYS A 215 7.12 11.02 -18.55
CA LYS A 215 8.06 12.15 -18.71
C LYS A 215 7.53 13.46 -18.11
N ALA A 216 6.24 13.73 -18.28
CA ALA A 216 5.59 14.94 -17.75
C ALA A 216 5.52 15.01 -16.21
N LYS A 217 5.70 13.87 -15.52
CA LYS A 217 5.65 13.77 -14.05
C LYS A 217 7.03 13.55 -13.43
N MET A 218 8.10 13.50 -14.23
CA MET A 218 9.46 13.29 -13.73
C MET A 218 9.93 14.41 -12.79
N ALA A 219 9.43 15.63 -12.96
CA ALA A 219 9.72 16.75 -12.06
C ALA A 219 9.12 16.55 -10.66
N ASP A 220 8.07 15.74 -10.52
CA ASP A 220 7.46 15.41 -9.24
C ASP A 220 8.12 14.18 -8.58
N TYR A 221 8.98 13.44 -9.29
CA TYR A 221 9.63 12.22 -8.78
C TYR A 221 10.78 12.53 -7.84
N ALA A 222 10.59 12.24 -6.54
CA ALA A 222 11.61 12.43 -5.52
C ALA A 222 12.92 11.69 -5.85
N GLN A 223 14.02 12.22 -5.36
CA GLN A 223 15.29 11.52 -5.29
C GLN A 223 15.31 10.70 -3.99
N GLY A 224 15.42 9.38 -4.10
CA GLY A 224 15.59 8.52 -2.93
C GLY A 224 17.03 8.51 -2.44
N TYR A 225 17.21 8.16 -1.16
CA TYR A 225 18.52 8.07 -0.51
C TYR A 225 18.65 6.77 0.27
N LYS A 226 19.77 6.07 0.08
CA LYS A 226 20.11 4.86 0.83
C LYS A 226 20.23 5.16 2.33
N ARG A 227 20.29 4.11 3.15
CA ARG A 227 20.59 4.23 4.60
C ARG A 227 21.89 5.00 4.85
N THR A 228 22.90 4.71 4.03
CA THR A 228 24.23 5.33 3.98
C THR A 228 24.24 6.74 3.40
N GLY A 229 23.14 7.19 2.79
CA GLY A 229 22.94 8.58 2.37
C GLY A 229 23.16 8.88 0.88
N GLU A 230 23.62 7.90 0.08
CA GLU A 230 23.82 8.08 -1.36
C GLU A 230 22.48 8.09 -2.10
N PRO A 231 22.35 8.84 -3.21
CA PRO A 231 21.15 8.84 -4.03
C PRO A 231 20.89 7.44 -4.62
N ALA A 232 19.65 6.98 -4.54
CA ALA A 232 19.19 5.76 -5.18
C ALA A 232 17.73 5.90 -5.61
N ARG A 233 17.46 5.56 -6.88
CA ARG A 233 16.13 5.23 -7.38
C ARG A 233 16.12 3.77 -7.80
N MET A 234 14.96 3.14 -7.79
CA MET A 234 14.85 1.77 -8.28
C MET A 234 15.15 1.70 -9.78
N THR A 235 15.79 0.62 -10.20
CA THR A 235 15.98 0.26 -11.61
C THR A 235 14.93 -0.77 -12.01
N PRO A 236 14.37 -0.69 -13.23
CA PRO A 236 13.50 -1.75 -13.74
C PRO A 236 14.18 -3.13 -13.71
N ALA A 237 13.43 -4.14 -13.30
CA ALA A 237 13.84 -5.54 -13.32
C ALA A 237 12.62 -6.44 -13.62
N ILE A 238 12.88 -7.70 -13.95
CA ILE A 238 11.82 -8.69 -14.17
C ILE A 238 10.93 -8.78 -12.92
N LEU A 239 9.61 -8.74 -13.11
CA LEU A 239 8.58 -8.71 -12.05
C LEU A 239 8.64 -7.50 -11.10
N SER A 240 9.40 -6.44 -11.43
CA SER A 240 9.52 -5.28 -10.54
C SER A 240 8.23 -4.49 -10.44
N SER A 241 7.47 -4.30 -11.53
CA SER A 241 6.18 -3.59 -11.52
C SER A 241 5.17 -4.26 -10.59
N GLU A 242 5.10 -5.59 -10.63
CA GLU A 242 4.21 -6.43 -9.85
C GLU A 242 4.59 -6.50 -8.36
N ALA A 243 5.89 -6.46 -8.06
CA ALA A 243 6.35 -6.72 -6.69
C ALA A 243 6.69 -5.43 -5.92
N TYR A 244 7.20 -4.38 -6.56
CA TYR A 244 7.71 -3.21 -5.83
C TYR A 244 7.81 -1.91 -6.65
N GLY A 245 7.23 -1.86 -7.85
CA GLY A 245 7.51 -0.84 -8.85
C GLY A 245 6.56 0.35 -8.90
N VAL A 246 5.54 0.40 -8.05
CA VAL A 246 4.58 1.51 -8.06
C VAL A 246 5.21 2.76 -7.42
N ARG A 247 5.02 3.90 -8.09
CA ARG A 247 5.28 5.24 -7.55
C ARG A 247 3.94 5.94 -7.35
N SER A 248 3.77 6.61 -6.22
CA SER A 248 2.53 7.33 -5.92
C SER A 248 2.79 8.54 -5.02
N THR A 249 1.75 9.34 -4.80
CA THR A 249 1.72 10.46 -3.87
C THR A 249 1.02 10.05 -2.57
N ALA A 250 1.24 10.80 -1.48
CA ALA A 250 0.49 10.59 -0.24
C ALA A 250 -1.03 10.81 -0.45
N THR A 251 -1.40 11.75 -1.32
CA THR A 251 -2.79 12.06 -1.69
C THR A 251 -3.50 10.87 -2.34
N ASP A 252 -2.87 10.24 -3.33
CA ASP A 252 -3.44 9.05 -3.99
C ASP A 252 -3.47 7.85 -3.04
N MET A 253 -2.40 7.66 -2.26
CA MET A 253 -2.32 6.52 -1.34
C MET A 253 -3.34 6.61 -0.20
N ILE A 254 -3.63 7.80 0.34
CA ILE A 254 -4.65 7.92 1.40
C ILE A 254 -6.06 7.69 0.84
N ARG A 255 -6.32 8.07 -0.41
CA ARG A 255 -7.53 7.68 -1.15
C ARG A 255 -7.62 6.15 -1.30
N PHE A 256 -6.52 5.48 -1.66
CA PHE A 256 -6.49 4.01 -1.72
C PHE A 256 -6.77 3.38 -0.36
N VAL A 257 -6.24 3.95 0.74
CA VAL A 257 -6.57 3.50 2.10
C VAL A 257 -8.06 3.67 2.40
N ASN A 258 -8.69 4.79 2.04
CA ASN A 258 -10.14 4.97 2.18
C ASN A 258 -10.95 3.94 1.38
N ALA A 259 -10.51 3.59 0.17
CA ALA A 259 -11.15 2.54 -0.62
C ALA A 259 -11.10 1.17 0.10
N ASN A 260 -9.98 0.86 0.76
CA ASN A 260 -9.83 -0.36 1.58
C ASN A 260 -10.72 -0.34 2.83
N MET A 261 -11.05 0.83 3.37
CA MET A 261 -12.03 0.99 4.46
C MET A 261 -13.48 1.10 3.97
N GLY A 262 -13.74 1.07 2.66
CA GLY A 262 -15.08 1.23 2.09
C GLY A 262 -15.64 2.65 2.16
N LEU A 263 -14.77 3.67 2.29
CA LEU A 263 -15.15 5.08 2.40
C LEU A 263 -15.14 5.82 1.06
N GLU A 264 -14.69 5.17 -0.02
CA GLU A 264 -14.74 5.72 -1.37
C GLU A 264 -15.93 5.16 -2.15
N LYS A 265 -16.56 5.99 -2.97
CA LYS A 265 -17.58 5.53 -3.91
C LYS A 265 -16.91 4.86 -5.11
N LEU A 266 -16.97 3.54 -5.18
CA LEU A 266 -16.39 2.72 -6.25
C LEU A 266 -17.47 1.88 -6.95
N ASP A 267 -17.11 1.30 -8.11
CA ASP A 267 -17.89 0.22 -8.72
C ASP A 267 -18.04 -0.96 -7.75
N GLY A 268 -19.20 -1.62 -7.76
CA GLY A 268 -19.51 -2.69 -6.80
C GLY A 268 -18.59 -3.90 -6.92
N LYS A 269 -18.14 -4.27 -8.14
CA LYS A 269 -17.17 -5.37 -8.32
C LYS A 269 -15.80 -4.97 -7.83
N LEU A 270 -15.38 -3.73 -8.06
CA LEU A 270 -14.12 -3.23 -7.53
C LEU A 270 -14.13 -3.18 -5.99
N GLN A 271 -15.23 -2.72 -5.38
CA GLN A 271 -15.35 -2.71 -3.92
C GLN A 271 -15.33 -4.15 -3.35
N GLN A 272 -16.00 -5.10 -4.03
CA GLN A 272 -15.94 -6.51 -3.66
C GLN A 272 -14.52 -7.07 -3.81
N ALA A 273 -13.80 -6.71 -4.87
CA ALA A 273 -12.42 -7.13 -5.10
C ALA A 273 -11.50 -6.66 -3.97
N ILE A 274 -11.59 -5.39 -3.59
CA ILE A 274 -10.86 -4.82 -2.45
C ILE A 274 -11.19 -5.57 -1.15
N ALA A 275 -12.48 -5.79 -0.86
CA ALA A 275 -12.89 -6.55 0.31
C ALA A 275 -12.30 -7.97 0.32
N ASN A 276 -12.25 -8.65 -0.84
CA ASN A 276 -11.66 -9.98 -0.96
C ASN A 276 -10.16 -9.99 -0.62
N THR A 277 -9.44 -8.88 -0.79
CA THR A 277 -8.02 -8.80 -0.39
C THR A 277 -7.80 -8.89 1.13
N HIS A 278 -8.85 -8.67 1.94
CA HIS A 278 -8.85 -8.76 3.41
C HIS A 278 -9.40 -10.10 3.94
N THR A 279 -9.49 -11.11 3.08
CA THR A 279 -9.83 -12.48 3.51
C THR A 279 -8.61 -13.10 4.17
N GLY A 280 -8.74 -13.53 5.43
CA GLY A 280 -7.65 -14.15 6.18
C GLY A 280 -7.52 -15.63 5.85
N TYR A 281 -6.35 -16.03 5.34
CA TYR A 281 -6.09 -17.41 4.90
C TYR A 281 -5.21 -18.19 5.88
N PHE A 282 -4.25 -17.51 6.51
CA PHE A 282 -3.27 -18.16 7.39
C PHE A 282 -3.00 -17.33 8.64
N SER A 283 -2.61 -17.96 9.74
CA SER A 283 -2.10 -17.27 10.93
C SER A 283 -0.61 -17.55 11.15
N VAL A 284 0.12 -16.51 11.56
CA VAL A 284 1.53 -16.54 11.98
C VAL A 284 1.65 -15.80 13.32
N GLY A 285 1.57 -16.55 14.42
CA GLY A 285 1.45 -15.95 15.75
C GLY A 285 0.20 -15.07 15.82
N ALA A 286 0.37 -13.79 16.16
CA ALA A 286 -0.72 -12.81 16.23
C ALA A 286 -1.12 -12.18 14.88
N MET A 287 -0.33 -12.41 13.83
CA MET A 287 -0.63 -11.89 12.49
C MET A 287 -1.54 -12.87 11.74
N THR A 288 -2.59 -12.34 11.12
CA THR A 288 -3.35 -13.05 10.08
C THR A 288 -2.88 -12.57 8.71
N GLN A 289 -2.49 -13.51 7.87
CA GLN A 289 -2.06 -13.28 6.50
C GLN A 289 -3.27 -13.36 5.59
N ASP A 290 -3.60 -12.22 4.99
CA ASP A 290 -4.57 -12.12 3.92
C ASP A 290 -3.83 -12.29 2.57
N MET A 291 -4.39 -11.82 1.46
CA MET A 291 -3.58 -11.63 0.26
C MET A 291 -2.75 -10.35 0.40
N ILE A 292 -1.47 -10.52 0.70
CA ILE A 292 -0.46 -9.47 0.93
C ILE A 292 -0.69 -8.58 2.16
N TRP A 293 -1.92 -8.16 2.43
CA TRP A 293 -2.24 -7.46 3.67
C TRP A 293 -1.94 -8.32 4.88
N GLU A 294 -1.47 -7.68 5.95
CA GLU A 294 -1.19 -8.31 7.24
C GLU A 294 -2.11 -7.65 8.25
N GLN A 295 -2.94 -8.45 8.92
CA GLN A 295 -3.96 -7.93 9.85
C GLN A 295 -3.81 -8.49 11.26
N TYR A 296 -4.20 -7.69 12.24
CA TYR A 296 -4.08 -7.95 13.67
C TYR A 296 -5.39 -7.57 14.34
N ALA A 297 -5.82 -8.33 15.35
CA ALA A 297 -6.97 -7.93 16.16
C ALA A 297 -6.71 -6.53 16.77
N HIS A 298 -7.72 -5.66 16.73
CA HIS A 298 -7.62 -4.30 17.27
C HIS A 298 -8.27 -4.23 18.68
N PRO A 299 -7.63 -3.64 19.71
CA PRO A 299 -6.32 -2.99 19.70
C PRO A 299 -5.14 -3.96 19.58
N ALA A 300 -4.25 -3.69 18.62
CA ALA A 300 -3.01 -4.44 18.44
C ALA A 300 -1.91 -3.86 19.34
N ALA A 301 -1.16 -4.72 20.03
CA ALA A 301 -0.02 -4.26 20.84
C ALA A 301 1.12 -3.76 19.94
N LEU A 302 1.69 -2.58 20.25
CA LEU A 302 2.81 -2.00 19.48
C LEU A 302 3.99 -2.97 19.34
N LYS A 303 4.34 -3.68 20.42
CA LYS A 303 5.42 -4.68 20.40
C LYS A 303 5.17 -5.74 19.33
N THR A 304 3.95 -6.27 19.26
CA THR A 304 3.55 -7.26 18.26
C THR A 304 3.68 -6.70 16.84
N LEU A 305 3.17 -5.49 16.61
CA LEU A 305 3.26 -4.84 15.30
C LEU A 305 4.72 -4.62 14.85
N ILE A 306 5.59 -4.20 15.76
CA ILE A 306 7.02 -4.01 15.50
C ILE A 306 7.68 -5.35 15.18
N GLU A 307 7.48 -6.38 16.00
CA GLU A 307 8.11 -7.69 15.83
C GLU A 307 7.76 -8.32 14.48
N THR A 308 6.50 -8.26 14.06
CA THR A 308 6.02 -8.87 12.82
C THR A 308 6.43 -8.07 11.58
N ASN A 309 6.52 -6.73 11.67
CA ASN A 309 6.96 -5.89 10.55
C ASN A 309 8.47 -5.69 10.47
N SER A 310 9.22 -6.22 11.44
CA SER A 310 10.69 -6.27 11.43
C SER A 310 11.22 -7.26 10.38
N GLY A 311 12.54 -7.38 10.28
CA GLY A 311 13.19 -8.39 9.44
C GLY A 311 12.86 -9.84 9.81
N ALA A 312 12.20 -10.11 10.93
CA ALA A 312 11.85 -11.46 11.37
C ALA A 312 10.94 -12.20 10.37
N LEU A 313 9.91 -11.53 9.85
CA LEU A 313 8.97 -12.12 8.88
C LEU A 313 9.46 -12.07 7.42
N LEU A 314 10.71 -11.65 7.18
CA LEU A 314 11.39 -11.91 5.91
C LEU A 314 11.96 -13.34 5.85
N LYS A 315 12.05 -14.03 6.99
CA LYS A 315 12.44 -15.45 7.05
C LYS A 315 11.24 -16.33 6.71
N THR A 316 11.53 -17.54 6.24
CA THR A 316 10.50 -18.57 6.09
C THR A 316 10.03 -19.03 7.46
N VAL A 317 8.71 -19.05 7.67
CA VAL A 317 8.07 -19.47 8.93
C VAL A 317 6.93 -20.44 8.65
N PRO A 318 6.67 -21.43 9.52
CA PRO A 318 5.48 -22.27 9.41
C PRO A 318 4.21 -21.43 9.61
N VAL A 319 3.11 -21.83 8.98
CA VAL A 319 1.81 -21.16 9.12
C VAL A 319 0.72 -22.17 9.47
N SER A 320 -0.36 -21.68 10.09
CA SER A 320 -1.58 -22.47 10.27
C SER A 320 -2.64 -21.97 9.29
N GLU A 321 -3.25 -22.88 8.54
CA GLU A 321 -4.36 -22.57 7.63
C GLU A 321 -5.63 -22.27 8.41
N ILE A 322 -6.38 -21.27 7.96
CA ILE A 322 -7.68 -20.89 8.49
C ILE A 322 -8.75 -21.47 7.56
N SER A 323 -9.49 -22.47 8.03
CA SER A 323 -10.49 -23.18 7.23
C SER A 323 -11.84 -23.26 7.97
N PRO A 324 -12.94 -22.70 7.41
CA PRO A 324 -12.97 -21.91 6.18
C PRO A 324 -12.18 -20.58 6.33
N PRO A 325 -11.73 -19.95 5.23
CA PRO A 325 -11.03 -18.66 5.30
C PRO A 325 -11.82 -17.61 6.10
N MET A 326 -11.11 -16.81 6.88
CA MET A 326 -11.69 -15.75 7.70
C MET A 326 -12.25 -14.65 6.79
N LYS A 327 -13.55 -14.38 6.92
CA LYS A 327 -14.19 -13.28 6.19
C LYS A 327 -13.57 -11.92 6.60
N PRO A 328 -13.57 -10.92 5.70
CA PRO A 328 -13.19 -9.56 6.04
C PRO A 328 -13.95 -9.05 7.28
N ARG A 329 -13.26 -8.32 8.15
CA ARG A 329 -13.78 -7.79 9.42
C ARG A 329 -13.29 -6.36 9.65
N GLY A 330 -13.99 -5.60 10.49
CA GLY A 330 -13.69 -4.18 10.73
C GLY A 330 -12.81 -3.91 11.94
N ASP A 331 -12.85 -4.80 12.93
CA ASP A 331 -12.19 -4.70 14.25
C ASP A 331 -10.73 -5.18 14.21
N VAL A 332 -10.00 -4.73 13.19
CA VAL A 332 -8.62 -5.11 12.90
C VAL A 332 -7.76 -3.90 12.56
N PHE A 333 -6.47 -4.01 12.90
CA PHE A 333 -5.42 -3.16 12.39
C PHE A 333 -4.81 -3.84 11.17
N ILE A 334 -4.88 -3.23 10.00
CA ILE A 334 -4.34 -3.77 8.74
C ILE A 334 -3.17 -2.91 8.31
N ASN A 335 -2.06 -3.52 7.88
CA ASN A 335 -0.90 -2.75 7.41
C ASN A 335 -0.13 -3.37 6.27
N LYS A 336 0.76 -2.55 5.68
CA LYS A 336 1.81 -3.00 4.79
C LYS A 336 3.03 -2.07 4.83
N THR A 337 4.21 -2.67 4.98
CA THR A 337 5.51 -2.00 4.76
C THR A 337 5.95 -2.08 3.30
N GLY A 338 6.69 -1.07 2.86
CA GLY A 338 7.28 -1.00 1.52
C GLY A 338 8.63 -0.31 1.50
N SER A 339 9.63 -0.88 0.85
CA SER A 339 10.95 -0.27 0.71
C SER A 339 11.53 -0.51 -0.67
N THR A 340 12.34 0.44 -1.14
CA THR A 340 13.33 0.25 -2.20
C THR A 340 14.71 0.63 -1.67
N ASN A 341 15.73 0.72 -2.52
CA ASN A 341 17.06 1.13 -2.08
C ASN A 341 17.07 2.54 -1.48
N GLY A 342 16.23 3.44 -2.00
CA GLY A 342 16.22 4.85 -1.62
C GLY A 342 14.98 5.33 -0.87
N PHE A 343 13.98 4.47 -0.68
CA PHE A 343 12.67 4.87 -0.17
C PHE A 343 12.19 3.94 0.94
N GLY A 344 11.40 4.51 1.84
CA GLY A 344 10.74 3.83 2.92
C GLY A 344 9.30 4.30 3.02
N ALA A 345 8.37 3.35 2.98
CA ALA A 345 6.95 3.60 2.99
C ALA A 345 6.23 2.66 3.95
N TYR A 346 5.10 3.12 4.46
CA TYR A 346 4.21 2.39 5.35
C TYR A 346 2.78 2.86 5.16
N VAL A 347 1.84 1.92 5.18
CA VAL A 347 0.40 2.19 5.22
C VAL A 347 -0.24 1.35 6.30
N ALA A 348 -1.21 1.91 7.00
CA ALA A 348 -2.03 1.19 7.96
C ALA A 348 -3.42 1.80 8.08
N PHE A 349 -4.40 1.01 8.49
CA PHE A 349 -5.76 1.48 8.73
C PHE A 349 -6.54 0.57 9.69
N ILE A 350 -7.59 1.14 10.28
CA ILE A 350 -8.49 0.49 11.23
C ILE A 350 -9.93 0.73 10.72
N PRO A 351 -10.52 -0.21 9.94
CA PRO A 351 -11.76 0.05 9.23
C PRO A 351 -12.93 0.46 10.13
N GLU A 352 -13.15 -0.22 11.26
CA GLU A 352 -14.24 0.09 12.19
C GLU A 352 -14.14 1.51 12.76
N GLN A 353 -12.93 2.03 12.91
CA GLN A 353 -12.68 3.39 13.40
C GLN A 353 -12.54 4.42 12.28
N LYS A 354 -12.59 4.00 11.01
CA LYS A 354 -12.38 4.88 9.85
C LYS A 354 -11.09 5.71 9.94
N LEU A 355 -10.05 5.12 10.52
CA LEU A 355 -8.74 5.75 10.67
C LEU A 355 -7.75 5.12 9.70
N GLY A 356 -7.08 5.96 8.91
CA GLY A 356 -6.07 5.54 7.94
C GLY A 356 -4.81 6.40 8.02
N ILE A 357 -3.66 5.80 7.73
CA ILE A 357 -2.39 6.52 7.63
C ILE A 357 -1.53 5.99 6.50
N VAL A 358 -0.83 6.91 5.84
CA VAL A 358 0.18 6.68 4.84
C VAL A 358 1.42 7.48 5.22
N ILE A 359 2.59 6.86 5.18
CA ILE A 359 3.88 7.52 5.41
C ILE A 359 4.80 7.18 4.25
N LEU A 360 5.23 8.17 3.47
CA LEU A 360 6.13 8.01 2.33
C LEU A 360 7.39 8.85 2.54
N ALA A 361 8.57 8.23 2.57
CA ALA A 361 9.84 8.91 2.78
C ALA A 361 10.83 8.60 1.66
N ASN A 362 11.63 9.59 1.27
CA ASN A 362 12.72 9.42 0.32
C ASN A 362 14.02 8.94 0.99
N LYS A 363 13.88 8.07 2.01
CA LYS A 363 14.97 7.32 2.63
C LYS A 363 14.49 5.94 3.04
N ASN A 364 15.29 4.90 2.82
CA ASN A 364 14.99 3.57 3.36
C ASN A 364 15.41 3.46 4.84
N TYR A 365 14.60 3.99 5.75
CA TYR A 365 14.82 3.91 7.21
C TYR A 365 14.19 2.64 7.82
N PRO A 366 14.48 2.26 9.08
CA PRO A 366 13.98 1.02 9.71
C PRO A 366 12.45 0.89 9.67
N ASN A 367 11.93 -0.34 9.60
CA ASN A 367 10.48 -0.58 9.58
C ASN A 367 9.86 -0.32 10.96
N GLU A 368 10.63 -0.62 12.00
CA GLU A 368 10.27 -0.46 13.40
C GLU A 368 9.90 0.99 13.70
N ASP A 369 10.68 1.94 13.18
CA ASP A 369 10.42 3.38 13.31
C ASP A 369 9.16 3.81 12.53
N ARG A 370 8.88 3.20 11.37
CA ARG A 370 7.65 3.46 10.58
C ARG A 370 6.40 3.02 11.33
N VAL A 371 6.45 1.82 11.90
CA VAL A 371 5.33 1.24 12.65
C VAL A 371 5.10 2.01 13.92
N ALA A 372 6.16 2.32 14.68
CA ALA A 372 6.06 3.06 15.93
C ALA A 372 5.44 4.45 15.71
N VAL A 373 5.93 5.22 14.73
CA VAL A 373 5.43 6.57 14.48
C VAL A 373 3.99 6.56 13.99
N ALA A 374 3.62 5.59 13.15
CA ALA A 374 2.24 5.45 12.68
C ALA A 374 1.28 5.06 13.82
N TYR A 375 1.71 4.17 14.71
CA TYR A 375 0.96 3.76 15.89
C TYR A 375 0.77 4.92 16.87
N GLU A 376 1.81 5.72 17.10
CA GLU A 376 1.74 6.93 17.93
C GLU A 376 0.73 7.93 17.39
N ILE A 377 0.80 8.25 16.08
CA ILE A 377 -0.15 9.15 15.42
C ILE A 377 -1.57 8.60 15.57
N LEU A 378 -1.84 7.38 15.11
CA LEU A 378 -3.18 6.79 15.11
C LEU A 378 -3.81 6.71 16.51
N ASN A 379 -3.02 6.51 17.57
CA ASN A 379 -3.55 6.53 18.93
C ASN A 379 -3.74 7.94 19.48
N GLY A 380 -2.86 8.88 19.12
CA GLY A 380 -3.03 10.30 19.45
C GLY A 380 -4.32 10.89 18.85
N LEU A 381 -4.81 10.32 17.75
CA LEU A 381 -6.10 10.68 17.13
C LEU A 381 -7.34 10.18 17.89
N LYS A 382 -7.19 9.23 18.82
CA LYS A 382 -8.31 8.64 19.60
C LYS A 382 -8.45 9.19 21.00
N SER A 383 -7.35 9.61 21.63
CA SER A 383 -7.29 10.12 23.02
C SER A 383 -7.91 11.51 23.18
N SER A 384 -8.93 11.80 22.40
CA SER A 384 -9.25 13.13 21.89
C SER A 384 -10.74 13.39 21.74
N GLU A 385 -11.54 12.33 21.88
CA GLU A 385 -12.94 12.31 22.31
C GLU A 385 -12.98 12.09 23.83
#